data_AF-A0A495NZ98-F1
#
_entry.id   AF-A0A495NZ98-F1
#
_cell.length_a   1.000
_cell.length_b   1.000
_cell.length_c   1.000
_cell.angle_alpha   90.00
_cell.angle_beta   90.00
_cell.angle_gamma   90.00
#
_symmetry.space_group_name_H-M   'P 1'
#
loop_
_entity.id
_entity.type
_entity.pdbx_description
1 polymer ?
#
loop_
_entity_poly.entity_id
_entity_poly.type
_entity_poly.pdbx_seq_one_letter_code
_entity_poly.pdbx_strand_id
1 'polypeptide(L)'
;MNFSTSTHKIIKEKLSTTALILWVGIVIFSLTFLAYFIDSNISPTNQLEDVLFPFYMISFLPITFSYFYQFIDFENIEILKKEYLEINENNLILNFKDIIRYEDITDIQIVIDAYYNQRINMAYRTPTEQKSLGVKNYIKIVTSTQSLNFHFKLENQFHQNSLEEIILKIVTENKLNNIDSKKSIGLIPNRFKNTDIYKSYVIAQIRSKRINCTEGLLLHGYESDKVAKDLRKKYCG
;
A
#
# COMPACT_ATOMS: atom_id res chain seq x y z
N MET A 1 12.03 -21.06 -4.38
CA MET A 1 10.81 -20.50 -3.75
C MET A 1 10.16 -19.57 -4.76
N ASN A 2 8.86 -19.73 -5.03
CA ASN A 2 8.17 -18.98 -6.09
C ASN A 2 6.99 -18.23 -5.47
N PHE A 3 6.78 -17.01 -5.92
CA PHE A 3 5.59 -16.21 -5.60
C PHE A 3 4.75 -16.10 -6.85
N SER A 4 3.43 -16.22 -6.71
CA SER A 4 2.56 -16.05 -7.86
C SER A 4 1.22 -15.44 -7.50
N THR A 5 0.71 -14.61 -8.40
CA THR A 5 -0.50 -13.83 -8.15
C THR A 5 -1.18 -13.43 -9.45
N SER A 6 -2.47 -13.13 -9.36
CA SER A 6 -3.18 -12.46 -10.45
C SER A 6 -2.83 -10.98 -10.49
N THR A 7 -2.69 -10.47 -11.70
CA THR A 7 -2.52 -9.04 -11.96
C THR A 7 -3.78 -8.43 -12.55
N HIS A 8 -3.95 -7.14 -12.32
CA HIS A 8 -5.13 -6.41 -12.73
C HIS A 8 -4.81 -4.94 -12.97
N LYS A 9 -5.73 -4.27 -13.66
CA LYS A 9 -5.76 -2.82 -13.80
C LYS A 9 -6.88 -2.27 -12.92
N ILE A 10 -6.56 -1.31 -12.08
CA ILE A 10 -7.59 -0.54 -11.36
C ILE A 10 -8.24 0.42 -12.36
N ILE A 11 -9.55 0.30 -12.55
CA ILE A 11 -10.33 1.19 -13.42
C ILE A 11 -10.71 2.44 -12.65
N LYS A 12 -11.28 2.26 -11.46
CA LYS A 12 -11.82 3.34 -10.65
C LYS A 12 -11.90 2.93 -9.19
N GLU A 13 -11.56 3.87 -8.31
CA GLU A 13 -11.92 3.79 -6.89
C GLU A 13 -13.26 4.50 -6.69
N LYS A 14 -14.18 3.81 -6.03
CA LYS A 14 -15.52 4.32 -5.71
C LYS A 14 -15.57 4.64 -4.23
N LEU A 15 -16.53 5.49 -3.88
CA LEU A 15 -16.87 5.73 -2.49
C LEU A 15 -17.23 4.39 -1.83
N SER A 16 -16.68 4.13 -0.64
CA SER A 16 -17.05 2.95 0.14
C SER A 16 -18.50 3.01 0.58
N THR A 17 -19.06 1.84 0.88
CA THR A 17 -20.43 1.73 1.38
C THR A 17 -20.59 2.49 2.69
N THR A 18 -19.58 2.41 3.56
CA THR A 18 -19.49 3.15 4.83
C THR A 18 -19.59 4.65 4.62
N ALA A 19 -18.77 5.19 3.72
CA ALA A 19 -18.79 6.62 3.44
C ALA A 19 -20.11 7.04 2.78
N LEU A 20 -20.69 6.21 1.90
CA LEU A 20 -22.02 6.47 1.32
C LEU A 20 -23.10 6.55 2.39
N ILE A 21 -23.14 5.60 3.33
CA ILE A 21 -24.09 5.58 4.46
C ILE A 21 -23.93 6.86 5.29
N LEU A 22 -22.70 7.23 5.62
CA LEU A 22 -22.41 8.45 6.38
C LEU A 22 -22.95 9.70 5.65
N TRP A 23 -22.63 9.84 4.37
CA TRP A 23 -23.06 11.00 3.57
C TRP A 23 -24.57 11.09 3.43
N VAL A 24 -25.26 9.95 3.24
CA VAL A 24 -26.74 9.92 3.23
C VAL A 24 -27.29 10.45 4.55
N GLY A 25 -26.73 10.02 5.68
CA GLY A 25 -27.12 10.52 7.00
C GLY A 25 -26.89 12.03 7.16
N ILE A 26 -25.71 12.52 6.77
CA ILE A 26 -25.36 13.95 6.83
C ILE A 26 -26.29 14.79 5.94
N VAL A 27 -26.63 14.32 4.74
CA VAL A 27 -27.54 15.04 3.83
C VAL A 27 -28.93 15.13 4.43
N ILE A 28 -29.49 14.04 4.96
CA ILE A 28 -30.81 14.05 5.60
C ILE A 28 -30.80 14.97 6.83
N PHE A 29 -29.75 14.90 7.65
CA PHE A 29 -29.57 15.78 8.80
C PHE A 29 -29.54 17.25 8.39
N SER A 30 -28.74 17.58 7.36
CA SER A 30 -28.57 18.97 6.91
C SER A 30 -29.87 19.54 6.32
N LEU A 31 -30.62 18.74 5.55
CA LEU A 31 -31.90 19.15 4.99
C LEU A 31 -32.98 19.36 6.07
N THR A 32 -33.05 18.46 7.05
CA THR A 32 -34.01 18.59 8.18
C THR A 32 -33.67 19.77 9.08
N PHE A 33 -32.38 19.98 9.37
CA PHE A 33 -31.90 21.14 10.11
C PHE A 33 -32.19 22.46 9.39
N LEU A 34 -31.99 22.51 8.06
CA LEU A 34 -32.31 23.68 7.26
C LEU A 34 -33.82 23.97 7.26
N ALA A 35 -34.66 22.94 7.10
CA ALA A 35 -36.11 23.09 7.17
C ALA A 35 -36.57 23.60 8.54
N TYR A 36 -35.99 23.09 9.62
CA TYR A 36 -36.23 23.57 10.98
C TYR A 36 -35.85 25.04 11.16
N PHE A 37 -34.67 25.42 10.66
CA PHE A 37 -34.21 26.81 10.71
C PHE A 37 -35.12 27.75 9.91
N ILE A 38 -35.63 27.32 8.76
CA ILE A 38 -36.57 28.11 7.96
C ILE A 38 -37.91 28.28 8.69
N ASP A 39 -38.48 27.19 9.23
CA ASP A 39 -39.78 27.24 9.92
C ASP A 39 -39.72 28.14 11.16
N SER A 40 -38.68 27.99 12.00
CA SER A 40 -38.49 28.80 13.20
C SER A 40 -38.34 30.31 12.94
N ASN A 41 -37.97 30.72 11.72
CA ASN A 41 -37.84 32.12 11.33
C ASN A 41 -39.08 32.68 10.61
N ILE A 42 -39.99 31.84 10.12
CA ILE A 42 -41.12 32.25 9.25
C ILE A 42 -42.48 32.00 9.91
N SER A 43 -42.63 30.90 10.65
CA SER A 43 -43.90 30.49 11.25
C SER A 43 -43.95 30.87 12.75
N PRO A 44 -44.94 31.66 13.21
CA PRO A 44 -45.10 32.00 14.62
C PRO A 44 -45.68 30.86 15.48
N THR A 45 -46.12 29.78 14.85
CA THR A 45 -46.63 28.56 15.49
C THR A 45 -45.80 27.39 14.98
N ASN A 46 -44.90 26.85 15.79
CA ASN A 46 -43.94 25.76 15.49
C ASN A 46 -44.58 24.41 15.08
N GLN A 47 -45.62 24.40 14.24
CA GLN A 47 -46.36 23.18 13.87
C GLN A 47 -45.53 22.21 13.04
N LEU A 48 -44.50 22.70 12.34
CA LEU A 48 -43.61 21.84 11.54
C LEU A 48 -42.53 21.15 12.40
N GLU A 49 -42.23 21.66 13.59
CA GLU A 49 -41.20 21.11 14.48
C GLU A 49 -41.50 19.65 14.88
N ASP A 50 -42.75 19.37 15.27
CA ASP A 50 -43.20 18.03 15.63
C ASP A 50 -43.12 17.04 14.46
N VAL A 51 -43.26 17.53 13.23
CA VAL A 51 -43.16 16.72 12.00
C VAL A 51 -41.70 16.50 11.59
N LEU A 52 -40.83 17.49 11.78
CA LEU A 52 -39.41 17.43 11.41
C LEU A 52 -38.58 16.62 12.41
N PHE A 53 -38.95 16.60 13.69
CA PHE A 53 -38.21 15.93 14.75
C PHE A 53 -37.97 14.42 14.49
N PRO A 54 -38.97 13.62 14.05
CA PRO A 54 -38.73 12.24 13.64
C PRO A 54 -37.69 12.08 12.53
N PHE A 55 -37.68 12.96 11.52
CA PHE A 55 -36.70 12.91 10.42
C PHE A 55 -35.29 13.23 10.92
N TYR A 56 -35.17 14.19 11.83
CA TYR A 56 -33.91 14.50 12.51
C TYR A 56 -33.38 13.27 13.26
N MET A 57 -34.22 12.59 14.05
CA MET A 57 -33.83 11.36 14.76
C MET A 57 -33.45 10.21 13.81
N ILE A 58 -34.19 10.05 12.70
CA ILE A 58 -33.89 9.03 11.68
C ILE A 58 -32.54 9.30 11.01
N SER A 59 -32.14 10.56 10.83
CA SER A 59 -30.86 10.91 10.21
C SER A 59 -29.63 10.44 11.02
N PHE A 60 -29.76 10.28 12.35
CA PHE A 60 -28.68 9.74 13.19
C PHE A 60 -28.45 8.25 13.01
N LEU A 61 -29.47 7.49 12.57
CA LEU A 61 -29.34 6.05 12.37
C LEU A 61 -28.25 5.69 11.33
N PRO A 62 -28.24 6.22 10.09
CA PRO A 62 -27.17 5.94 9.15
C PRO A 62 -25.81 6.47 9.63
N ILE A 63 -25.75 7.66 10.26
CA ILE A 63 -24.50 8.21 10.79
C ILE A 63 -23.90 7.25 11.82
N THR A 64 -24.65 6.87 12.85
CA THR A 64 -24.19 5.94 13.88
C THR A 64 -23.89 4.56 13.31
N PHE A 65 -24.73 4.04 12.41
CA PHE A 65 -24.50 2.76 11.75
C PHE A 65 -23.19 2.74 10.96
N SER A 66 -22.81 3.83 10.29
CA SER A 66 -21.54 3.91 9.55
C SER A 66 -20.32 3.68 10.45
N TYR A 67 -20.35 4.14 11.71
CA TYR A 67 -19.28 3.92 12.68
C TYR A 67 -19.11 2.45 13.08
N PHE A 68 -20.15 1.63 12.97
CA PHE A 68 -20.06 0.19 13.21
C PHE A 68 -19.75 -0.58 11.92
N TYR A 69 -20.38 -0.19 10.82
CA TYR A 69 -20.23 -0.86 9.53
C TYR A 69 -18.81 -0.74 8.94
N GLN A 70 -18.10 0.35 9.24
CA GLN A 70 -16.73 0.59 8.77
C GLN A 70 -15.77 -0.58 9.02
N PHE A 71 -15.96 -1.33 10.11
CA PHE A 71 -15.07 -2.43 10.50
C PHE A 71 -15.26 -3.70 9.66
N ILE A 72 -16.38 -3.81 8.93
CA ILE A 72 -16.68 -4.96 8.06
C ILE A 72 -16.65 -4.61 6.58
N ASP A 73 -16.71 -3.33 6.24
CA ASP A 73 -16.70 -2.82 4.88
C ASP A 73 -15.31 -2.94 4.24
N PHE A 74 -15.33 -3.28 2.96
CA PHE A 74 -14.13 -3.38 2.14
C PHE A 74 -13.99 -2.16 1.23
N GLU A 75 -12.77 -1.93 0.76
CA GLU A 75 -12.53 -1.00 -0.36
C GLU A 75 -13.44 -1.30 -1.54
N ASN A 76 -13.99 -0.23 -2.13
CA ASN A 76 -14.84 -0.33 -3.32
C ASN A 76 -14.02 0.01 -4.56
N ILE A 77 -13.35 -0.99 -5.13
CA ILE A 77 -12.42 -0.82 -6.24
C ILE A 77 -12.90 -1.64 -7.44
N GLU A 78 -13.08 -0.96 -8.57
CA GLU A 78 -13.40 -1.61 -9.82
C GLU A 78 -12.12 -2.07 -10.52
N ILE A 79 -12.00 -3.38 -10.72
CA ILE A 79 -10.80 -4.01 -11.29
C ILE A 79 -11.11 -4.67 -12.63
N LEU A 80 -10.19 -4.52 -13.58
CA LEU A 80 -10.13 -5.32 -14.78
C LEU A 80 -9.04 -6.37 -14.60
N LYS A 81 -9.44 -7.63 -14.41
CA LYS A 81 -8.49 -8.73 -14.36
C LYS A 81 -7.81 -8.84 -15.71
N LYS A 82 -6.49 -8.84 -15.71
CA LYS A 82 -5.72 -8.88 -16.94
C LYS A 82 -4.95 -10.18 -17.04
N GLU A 83 -4.14 -10.53 -16.04
CA GLU A 83 -2.99 -11.39 -16.31
C GLU A 83 -2.54 -12.18 -15.05
N TYR A 84 -1.48 -12.98 -15.20
CA TYR A 84 -0.82 -13.73 -14.13
C TYR A 84 0.64 -13.32 -14.02
N LEU A 85 1.12 -13.16 -12.79
CA LEU A 85 2.51 -12.88 -12.45
C LEU A 85 3.07 -14.04 -11.64
N GLU A 86 4.23 -14.54 -12.04
CA GLU A 86 5.09 -15.38 -11.22
C GLU A 86 6.47 -14.73 -11.06
N ILE A 87 6.94 -14.66 -9.83
CA ILE A 87 8.29 -14.22 -9.46
C ILE A 87 9.00 -15.44 -8.92
N ASN A 88 10.01 -15.92 -9.64
CA ASN A 88 10.86 -17.00 -9.19
C ASN A 88 12.29 -16.52 -8.98
N GLU A 89 13.20 -17.45 -8.70
CA GLU A 89 14.56 -17.09 -8.35
C GLU A 89 15.34 -16.44 -9.49
N ASN A 90 15.00 -16.72 -10.75
CA ASN A 90 15.82 -16.30 -11.89
C ASN A 90 15.12 -15.25 -12.77
N ASN A 91 13.79 -15.33 -12.85
CA ASN A 91 12.99 -14.60 -13.81
C ASN A 91 11.67 -14.14 -13.20
N LEU A 92 11.11 -13.15 -13.88
CA LEU A 92 9.75 -12.67 -13.69
C LEU A 92 8.94 -13.13 -14.92
N ILE A 93 7.90 -13.94 -14.69
CA ILE A 93 7.11 -14.58 -15.74
C ILE A 93 5.72 -13.94 -15.74
N LEU A 94 5.30 -13.44 -16.90
CA LEU A 94 3.96 -12.90 -17.11
C LEU A 94 3.18 -13.82 -18.05
N ASN A 95 1.93 -14.08 -17.72
CA ASN A 95 1.00 -14.91 -18.52
C ASN A 95 1.55 -16.27 -18.95
N PHE A 96 2.45 -16.86 -18.15
CA PHE A 96 3.11 -18.13 -18.45
C PHE A 96 3.93 -18.14 -19.76
N LYS A 97 4.21 -16.97 -20.36
CA LYS A 97 4.88 -16.88 -21.67
C LYS A 97 5.98 -15.83 -21.71
N ASP A 98 5.70 -14.64 -21.17
CA ASP A 98 6.64 -13.52 -21.26
C ASP A 98 7.63 -13.63 -20.10
N ILE A 99 8.85 -14.04 -20.42
CA ILE A 99 9.93 -14.23 -19.44
C ILE A 99 10.82 -13.00 -19.46
N ILE A 100 10.93 -12.33 -18.31
CA ILE A 100 11.81 -11.19 -18.08
C ILE A 100 12.91 -11.67 -17.15
N ARG A 101 14.15 -11.72 -17.64
CA ARG A 101 15.30 -12.05 -16.81
C ARG A 101 15.66 -10.84 -15.95
N TYR A 102 16.08 -11.06 -14.71
CA TYR A 102 16.45 -9.94 -13.83
C TYR A 102 17.59 -9.09 -14.38
N GLU A 103 18.49 -9.71 -15.15
CA GLU A 103 19.59 -9.04 -15.85
C GLU A 103 19.10 -8.04 -16.91
N ASP A 104 17.91 -8.23 -17.49
CA ASP A 104 17.39 -7.33 -18.51
C ASP A 104 16.67 -6.10 -17.89
N ILE A 105 16.52 -6.07 -16.56
CA ILE A 105 15.80 -5.01 -15.84
C ILE A 105 16.73 -3.84 -15.55
N THR A 106 16.33 -2.66 -16.01
CA THR A 106 17.04 -1.39 -15.83
C THR A 106 16.45 -0.53 -14.71
N ASP A 107 15.15 -0.70 -14.41
CA ASP A 107 14.49 -0.06 -13.27
C ASP A 107 13.35 -0.95 -12.76
N ILE A 108 13.14 -0.95 -11.44
CA ILE A 108 12.05 -1.70 -10.82
C ILE A 108 11.52 -0.93 -9.62
N GLN A 109 10.20 -0.96 -9.44
CA GLN A 109 9.53 -0.42 -8.28
C GLN A 109 8.49 -1.42 -7.82
N ILE A 110 8.52 -1.78 -6.54
CA ILE A 110 7.52 -2.65 -5.92
C ILE A 110 6.92 -1.87 -4.75
N VAL A 111 5.61 -1.73 -4.74
CA VAL A 111 4.85 -1.12 -3.64
C VAL A 111 3.93 -2.18 -3.06
N ILE A 112 4.17 -2.51 -1.79
CA ILE A 112 3.34 -3.41 -0.98
C ILE A 112 2.51 -2.52 -0.06
N ASP A 113 1.20 -2.48 -0.28
CA ASP A 113 0.25 -1.65 0.46
C ASP A 113 -0.43 -2.47 1.56
N ALA A 114 -1.31 -3.39 1.14
CA ALA A 114 -2.01 -4.27 2.06
C ALA A 114 -2.35 -5.62 1.39
N TYR A 115 -2.55 -6.66 2.19
CA TYR A 115 -3.16 -7.91 1.76
C TYR A 115 -4.68 -7.93 2.03
N TYR A 116 -5.37 -8.89 1.42
CA TYR A 116 -6.81 -9.05 1.56
C TYR A 116 -7.25 -9.19 3.03
N ASN A 117 -8.25 -8.42 3.42
CA ASN A 117 -8.80 -8.34 4.79
C ASN A 117 -7.81 -7.80 5.84
N GLN A 118 -6.67 -7.24 5.43
CA GLN A 118 -5.83 -6.43 6.33
C GLN A 118 -6.58 -5.16 6.73
N ARG A 119 -6.41 -4.75 8.00
CA ARG A 119 -6.98 -3.49 8.48
C ARG A 119 -6.24 -2.30 7.88
N ILE A 120 -7.00 -1.36 7.32
CA ILE A 120 -6.51 -0.13 6.70
C ILE A 120 -7.25 1.09 7.26
N ASN A 121 -6.81 2.30 6.89
CA ASN A 121 -7.47 3.57 7.22
C ASN A 121 -7.71 3.81 8.72
N MET A 122 -6.94 3.17 9.61
CA MET A 122 -7.11 3.27 11.07
C MET A 122 -6.95 4.69 11.63
N ALA A 123 -6.29 5.59 10.89
CA ALA A 123 -6.06 6.97 11.30
C ALA A 123 -7.18 7.94 10.89
N TYR A 124 -8.15 7.51 10.08
CA TYR A 124 -9.24 8.37 9.63
C TYR A 124 -10.22 8.64 10.78
N ARG A 125 -10.58 9.92 10.97
CA ARG A 125 -11.55 10.35 12.00
C ARG A 125 -12.99 10.13 11.57
N THR A 126 -13.24 10.18 10.27
CA THR A 126 -14.55 9.96 9.66
C THR A 126 -14.69 8.49 9.28
N PRO A 127 -15.88 7.87 9.49
CA PRO A 127 -16.14 6.51 9.07
C PRO A 127 -15.80 6.28 7.59
N THR A 128 -14.90 5.34 7.35
CA THR A 128 -14.48 4.87 6.03
C THR A 128 -14.16 3.39 6.15
N GLU A 129 -14.21 2.66 5.05
CA GLU A 129 -13.85 1.25 5.00
C GLU A 129 -12.51 0.96 5.69
N GLN A 130 -12.48 -0.12 6.47
CA GLN A 130 -11.27 -0.52 7.20
C GLN A 130 -10.70 -1.85 6.72
N LYS A 131 -11.24 -2.48 5.67
CA LYS A 131 -10.69 -3.72 5.14
C LYS A 131 -10.18 -3.55 3.71
N SER A 132 -8.93 -3.94 3.49
CA SER A 132 -8.38 -3.93 2.13
C SER A 132 -8.87 -5.12 1.30
N LEU A 133 -9.06 -4.88 0.00
CA LEU A 133 -9.19 -5.95 -0.99
C LEU A 133 -7.85 -6.62 -1.33
N GLY A 134 -6.73 -6.03 -0.90
CA GLY A 134 -5.38 -6.50 -1.17
C GLY A 134 -4.91 -6.27 -2.61
N VAL A 135 -5.60 -5.40 -3.35
CA VAL A 135 -5.43 -5.21 -4.81
C VAL A 135 -4.66 -3.93 -5.17
N LYS A 136 -4.31 -3.09 -4.20
CA LYS A 136 -3.58 -1.84 -4.45
C LYS A 136 -2.07 -2.02 -4.59
N ASN A 137 -1.55 -3.21 -4.28
CA ASN A 137 -0.14 -3.54 -4.49
C ASN A 137 0.24 -3.38 -5.97
N TYR A 138 1.47 -2.94 -6.21
CA TYR A 138 1.89 -2.45 -7.52
C TYR A 138 3.32 -2.85 -7.83
N ILE A 139 3.57 -3.19 -9.09
CA ILE A 139 4.92 -3.40 -9.60
C ILE A 139 5.10 -2.70 -10.94
N LYS A 140 6.23 -1.99 -11.06
CA LYS A 140 6.73 -1.41 -12.30
C LYS A 140 8.06 -2.04 -12.64
N ILE A 141 8.20 -2.47 -13.89
CA ILE A 141 9.42 -3.06 -14.42
C ILE A 141 9.76 -2.28 -15.70
N VAL A 142 11.01 -1.89 -15.83
CA VAL A 142 11.53 -1.21 -17.03
C VAL A 142 12.72 -2.00 -17.55
N THR A 143 12.63 -2.43 -18.80
CA THR A 143 13.74 -3.02 -19.56
C THR A 143 14.20 -2.02 -20.62
N SER A 144 15.22 -2.38 -21.40
CA SER A 144 15.67 -1.56 -22.54
C SER A 144 14.60 -1.39 -23.63
N THR A 145 13.63 -2.29 -23.72
CA THR A 145 12.64 -2.34 -24.81
C THR A 145 11.23 -1.97 -24.37
N GLN A 146 10.89 -2.14 -23.10
CA GLN A 146 9.52 -1.97 -22.63
C GLN A 146 9.43 -1.51 -21.17
N SER A 147 8.32 -0.85 -20.85
CA SER A 147 7.92 -0.58 -19.47
C SER A 147 6.59 -1.26 -19.20
N LEU A 148 6.59 -2.09 -18.15
CA LEU A 148 5.43 -2.83 -17.69
C LEU A 148 5.01 -2.31 -16.33
N ASN A 149 3.71 -2.18 -16.15
CA ASN A 149 3.11 -1.66 -14.96
C ASN A 149 1.78 -2.37 -14.75
N PHE A 150 1.62 -2.98 -13.58
CA PHE A 150 0.38 -3.62 -13.20
C PHE A 150 0.22 -3.66 -11.68
N HIS A 151 -1.03 -3.73 -11.24
CA HIS A 151 -1.37 -4.03 -9.86
C HIS A 151 -1.50 -5.53 -9.68
N PHE A 152 -1.32 -6.00 -8.45
CA PHE A 152 -1.46 -7.42 -8.11
C PHE A 152 -2.11 -7.62 -6.76
N LYS A 153 -2.67 -8.82 -6.56
CA LYS A 153 -3.39 -9.15 -5.34
C LYS A 153 -2.47 -9.86 -4.32
N LEU A 154 -2.51 -9.43 -3.07
CA LEU A 154 -1.99 -10.19 -1.96
C LEU A 154 -3.15 -10.81 -1.19
N GLU A 155 -3.12 -12.13 -1.03
CA GLU A 155 -4.26 -12.91 -0.53
C GLU A 155 -4.31 -12.95 1.00
N ASN A 156 -3.16 -12.86 1.65
CA ASN A 156 -3.00 -12.91 3.09
C ASN A 156 -1.57 -12.49 3.49
N GLN A 157 -1.32 -12.42 4.80
CA GLN A 157 0.00 -12.10 5.36
C GLN A 157 1.09 -13.09 4.90
N PHE A 158 0.78 -14.37 4.77
CA PHE A 158 1.76 -15.36 4.29
C PHE A 158 2.17 -15.06 2.84
N HIS A 159 1.23 -14.65 2.00
CA HIS A 159 1.48 -14.30 0.61
C HIS A 159 2.40 -13.06 0.52
N GLN A 160 2.15 -12.04 1.36
CA GLN A 160 3.05 -10.90 1.50
C GLN A 160 4.44 -11.32 1.97
N ASN A 161 4.52 -12.14 3.03
CA ASN A 161 5.80 -12.59 3.57
C ASN A 161 6.64 -13.33 2.53
N SER A 162 6.01 -14.17 1.72
CA SER A 162 6.65 -14.90 0.63
C SER A 162 7.23 -13.97 -0.44
N LEU A 163 6.47 -12.94 -0.85
CA LEU A 163 6.96 -11.92 -1.77
C LEU A 163 8.18 -11.19 -1.20
N GLU A 164 8.07 -10.75 0.05
CA GLU A 164 9.12 -10.00 0.75
C GLU A 164 10.42 -10.81 0.89
N GLU A 165 10.33 -12.11 1.17
CA GLU A 165 11.48 -13.02 1.24
C GLU A 165 12.13 -13.23 -0.14
N ILE A 166 11.33 -13.37 -1.19
CA ILE A 166 11.84 -13.50 -2.56
C ILE A 166 12.54 -12.22 -3.01
N ILE A 167 11.98 -11.04 -2.71
CA ILE A 167 12.62 -9.75 -2.99
C ILE A 167 13.98 -9.65 -2.28
N LEU A 168 14.04 -10.01 -0.99
CA LEU A 168 15.29 -10.03 -0.24
C LEU A 168 16.32 -10.92 -0.95
N LYS A 169 15.93 -12.14 -1.35
CA LYS A 169 16.83 -13.08 -2.05
C LYS A 169 17.33 -12.52 -3.38
N ILE A 170 16.42 -12.03 -4.24
CA ILE A 170 16.77 -11.46 -5.55
C ILE A 170 17.78 -10.31 -5.41
N VAL A 171 17.54 -9.40 -4.47
CA VAL A 171 18.42 -8.24 -4.25
C VAL A 171 19.77 -8.69 -3.68
N THR A 172 19.76 -9.52 -2.63
CA THR A 172 20.98 -9.92 -1.91
C THR A 172 21.89 -10.83 -2.73
N GLU A 173 21.33 -11.59 -3.67
CA GLU A 173 22.07 -12.40 -4.66
C GLU A 173 22.56 -11.58 -5.86
N ASN A 174 22.41 -10.25 -5.87
CA ASN A 174 22.84 -9.35 -6.95
C ASN A 174 22.23 -9.65 -8.33
N LYS A 175 21.02 -10.21 -8.37
CA LYS A 175 20.36 -10.55 -9.65
C LYS A 175 19.91 -9.32 -10.45
N LEU A 176 19.73 -8.18 -9.78
CA LEU A 176 19.38 -6.89 -10.38
C LEU A 176 20.65 -6.05 -10.64
N ASN A 177 21.58 -6.60 -11.42
CA ASN A 177 22.91 -6.03 -11.66
C ASN A 177 22.90 -4.70 -12.44
N ASN A 178 21.87 -4.46 -13.25
CA ASN A 178 21.71 -3.27 -14.09
C ASN A 178 20.91 -2.14 -13.42
N ILE A 179 20.53 -2.31 -12.16
CA ILE A 179 19.81 -1.31 -11.38
C ILE A 179 20.79 -0.61 -10.44
N ASP A 180 20.58 0.70 -10.24
CA ASP A 180 21.29 1.47 -9.22
C ASP A 180 21.19 0.78 -7.85
N SER A 181 22.34 0.62 -7.17
CA SER A 181 22.41 -0.19 -5.94
C SER A 181 21.64 0.43 -4.77
N LYS A 182 21.42 1.74 -4.77
CA LYS A 182 20.57 2.39 -3.77
C LYS A 182 19.10 2.08 -4.04
N LYS A 183 18.67 2.10 -5.30
CA LYS A 183 17.33 1.64 -5.68
C LYS A 183 17.11 0.17 -5.31
N SER A 184 18.07 -0.72 -5.61
CA SER A 184 17.93 -2.16 -5.29
C SER A 184 17.81 -2.41 -3.78
N ILE A 185 18.63 -1.75 -2.96
CA ILE A 185 18.51 -1.78 -1.49
C ILE A 185 17.15 -1.27 -1.03
N GLY A 186 16.63 -0.22 -1.68
CA GLY A 186 15.32 0.36 -1.40
C GLY A 186 14.15 -0.61 -1.60
N LEU A 187 14.32 -1.66 -2.39
CA LEU A 187 13.32 -2.73 -2.55
C LEU A 187 13.23 -3.64 -1.34
N ILE A 188 14.30 -3.74 -0.53
CA ILE A 188 14.32 -4.66 0.61
C ILE A 188 13.32 -4.17 1.68
N PRO A 189 12.35 -5.02 2.06
CA PRO A 189 11.35 -4.66 3.07
C PRO A 189 11.97 -4.24 4.40
N ASN A 190 11.36 -3.23 5.06
CA ASN A 190 11.89 -2.64 6.29
C ASN A 190 12.15 -3.67 7.41
N ARG A 191 11.33 -4.73 7.50
CA ARG A 191 11.49 -5.79 8.51
C ARG A 191 12.84 -6.51 8.44
N PHE A 192 13.50 -6.49 7.28
CA PHE A 192 14.79 -7.16 7.08
C PHE A 192 16.00 -6.25 7.30
N LYS A 193 15.81 -4.92 7.46
CA LYS A 193 16.92 -3.96 7.57
C LYS A 193 17.85 -4.20 8.77
N ASN A 194 17.36 -4.89 9.79
CA ASN A 194 18.17 -5.22 10.97
C ASN A 194 18.86 -6.59 10.89
N THR A 195 18.59 -7.38 9.85
CA THR A 195 19.17 -8.72 9.70
C THR A 195 20.61 -8.69 9.22
N ASP A 196 21.38 -9.72 9.58
CA ASP A 196 22.78 -9.85 9.17
C ASP A 196 22.94 -9.99 7.65
N ILE A 197 21.97 -10.63 6.98
CA ILE A 197 21.92 -10.77 5.52
C ILE A 197 21.88 -9.39 4.86
N TYR A 198 20.95 -8.53 5.30
CA TYR A 198 20.84 -7.16 4.80
C TYR A 198 22.13 -6.36 5.06
N LYS A 199 22.61 -6.37 6.31
CA LYS A 199 23.81 -5.62 6.70
C LYS A 199 25.04 -6.04 5.91
N SER A 200 25.23 -7.34 5.72
CA SER A 200 26.32 -7.91 4.92
C SER A 200 26.22 -7.51 3.46
N TYR A 201 25.01 -7.51 2.90
CA TYR A 201 24.77 -7.06 1.53
C TYR A 201 25.13 -5.58 1.34
N VAL A 202 24.67 -4.69 2.23
CA VAL A 202 25.00 -3.25 2.17
C VAL A 202 26.52 -3.03 2.23
N ILE A 203 27.23 -3.73 3.13
CA ILE A 203 28.70 -3.67 3.20
C ILE A 203 29.34 -4.15 1.90
N ALA A 204 28.83 -5.20 1.27
CA ALA A 204 29.33 -5.69 -0.01
C ALA A 204 29.16 -4.64 -1.13
N GLN A 205 28.05 -3.88 -1.14
CA GLN A 205 27.84 -2.77 -2.09
C GLN A 205 28.78 -1.57 -1.84
N ILE A 206 29.09 -1.26 -0.57
CA ILE A 206 30.09 -0.23 -0.21
C ILE A 206 31.47 -0.65 -0.71
N ARG A 207 31.88 -1.89 -0.44
CA ARG A 207 33.20 -2.42 -0.83
C ARG A 207 33.39 -2.49 -2.34
N SER A 208 32.33 -2.80 -3.08
CA SER A 208 32.34 -2.80 -4.55
C SER A 208 32.24 -1.40 -5.15
N LYS A 209 32.23 -0.35 -4.33
CA LYS A 209 32.10 1.07 -4.73
C LYS A 209 30.83 1.36 -5.54
N ARG A 210 29.81 0.52 -5.43
CA ARG A 210 28.50 0.73 -6.06
C ARG A 210 27.64 1.73 -5.31
N ILE A 211 27.96 1.99 -4.04
CA ILE A 211 27.32 3.01 -3.20
C ILE A 211 28.41 3.80 -2.47
N ASN A 212 28.19 5.10 -2.32
CA ASN A 212 29.06 5.94 -1.50
C ASN A 212 29.08 5.42 -0.04
N CYS A 213 30.26 5.32 0.54
CA CYS A 213 30.45 4.93 1.94
C CYS A 213 29.48 5.61 2.91
N THR A 214 29.35 6.94 2.86
CA THR A 214 28.51 7.66 3.83
C THR A 214 27.03 7.26 3.69
N GLU A 215 26.55 7.19 2.45
CA GLU A 215 25.17 6.77 2.17
C GLU A 215 24.93 5.30 2.54
N GLY A 216 25.88 4.42 2.19
CA GLY A 216 25.81 3.01 2.51
C GLY A 216 25.81 2.75 4.01
N LEU A 217 26.60 3.49 4.79
CA LEU A 217 26.60 3.36 6.26
C LEU A 217 25.29 3.86 6.88
N LEU A 218 24.68 4.91 6.33
CA LEU A 218 23.34 5.35 6.74
C LEU A 218 22.29 4.27 6.44
N LEU A 219 22.38 3.61 5.28
CA LEU A 219 21.48 2.51 4.90
C LEU A 219 21.71 1.25 5.75
N HIS A 220 22.95 0.96 6.16
CA HIS A 220 23.28 -0.15 7.05
C HIS A 220 22.64 0.02 8.44
N GLY A 221 22.51 1.27 8.91
CA GLY A 221 22.07 1.61 10.26
C GLY A 221 23.16 1.37 11.30
N TYR A 222 23.32 2.30 12.23
CA TYR A 222 24.25 2.20 13.35
C TYR A 222 23.66 2.88 14.59
N GLU A 223 24.00 2.34 15.77
CA GLU A 223 23.40 2.78 17.04
C GLU A 223 24.08 4.01 17.63
N SER A 224 25.32 4.33 17.22
CA SER A 224 26.06 5.49 17.72
C SER A 224 27.11 5.99 16.73
N ASP A 225 27.51 7.24 16.89
CA ASP A 225 28.58 7.86 16.11
C ASP A 225 29.94 7.16 16.26
N LYS A 226 30.18 6.53 17.42
CA LYS A 226 31.40 5.75 17.64
C LYS A 226 31.42 4.52 16.72
N VAL A 227 30.31 3.79 16.66
CA VAL A 227 30.14 2.64 15.76
C VAL A 227 30.26 3.09 14.29
N ALA A 228 29.67 4.24 13.94
CA ALA A 228 29.79 4.79 12.60
C ALA A 228 31.25 5.07 12.19
N LYS A 229 32.05 5.66 13.09
CA LYS A 229 33.47 5.92 12.85
C LYS A 229 34.27 4.64 12.66
N ASP A 230 34.00 3.62 13.48
CA ASP A 230 34.67 2.32 13.39
C ASP A 230 34.33 1.60 12.07
N LEU A 231 33.05 1.59 11.68
CA LEU A 231 32.59 1.03 10.42
C LEU A 231 33.20 1.76 9.20
N ARG A 232 33.26 3.09 9.25
CA ARG A 232 33.89 3.91 8.21
C ARG A 232 35.37 3.58 8.06
N LYS A 233 36.10 3.46 9.17
CA LYS A 233 37.51 3.05 9.16
C LYS A 233 37.69 1.64 8.59
N LYS A 234 36.76 0.73 8.88
CA LYS A 234 36.85 -0.68 8.49
C LYS A 234 36.50 -0.94 7.02
N TYR A 235 35.56 -0.19 6.45
CA TYR A 235 34.97 -0.51 5.15
C TYR A 235 35.13 0.57 4.08
N CYS A 236 35.62 1.76 4.45
CA CYS A 236 35.73 2.90 3.54
C CYS A 236 37.14 3.49 3.44
N GLY A 237 38.12 2.82 4.05
CA GLY A 237 39.55 3.11 3.89
C GLY A 237 40.15 2.44 2.67
#